data_AF-A0A9Q5ZF31-F1
#
_entry.id   AF-A0A9Q5ZF31-F1
#
_cell.length_a   1.000
_cell.length_b   1.000
_cell.length_c   1.000
_cell.angle_alpha   90.00
_cell.angle_beta   90.00
_cell.angle_gamma   90.00
#
_symmetry.space_group_name_H-M   'P 1'
#
loop_
_entity.id
_entity.type
_entity.pdbx_description
1 polymer ?
#
loop_
_entity_poly.entity_id
_entity_poly.type
_entity_poly.pdbx_seq_one_letter_code
_entity_poly.pdbx_strand_id
1 'polypeptide(L)'
;MPSVELDEKREHRIQTEIVVDAEDKEDRAMGWYYYLEEALNFPFMAKWTKKNRKSGSVEEKPVEVLGMAPDDECLKDMFVEVAYINGKDDDVYSAKLSEIVAIDVDSETEEAIADWLYWLARGYKF
;
A
#
# COMPACT_ATOMS: atom_id res chain seq x y z
N MET A 1 -3.07 18.10 8.77
CA MET A 1 -3.22 18.97 7.59
C MET A 1 -2.72 18.18 6.40
N PRO A 2 -3.42 18.19 5.26
CA PRO A 2 -2.98 17.49 4.07
C PRO A 2 -1.59 18.00 3.65
N SER A 3 -0.70 17.09 3.26
CA SER A 3 0.62 17.43 2.72
C SER A 3 0.64 17.53 1.19
N VAL A 4 -0.51 17.29 0.55
CA VAL A 4 -0.69 17.34 -0.91
C VAL A 4 -1.98 18.07 -1.28
N GLU A 5 -1.95 18.75 -2.42
CA GLU A 5 -3.13 19.37 -3.04
C GLU A 5 -4.17 18.32 -3.44
N LEU A 6 -5.40 18.77 -3.66
CA LEU A 6 -6.50 17.89 -4.07
C LEU A 6 -6.31 17.48 -5.55
N ASP A 7 -6.45 16.17 -5.83
CA ASP A 7 -6.37 15.61 -7.18
C ASP A 7 -7.73 15.03 -7.54
N GLU A 8 -8.49 15.77 -8.33
CA GLU A 8 -9.88 15.44 -8.68
C GLU A 8 -10.02 14.06 -9.33
N LYS A 9 -9.00 13.57 -10.06
CA LYS A 9 -9.07 12.25 -10.69
C LYS A 9 -8.98 11.14 -9.65
N ARG A 10 -8.06 11.29 -8.70
CA ARG A 10 -7.88 10.33 -7.60
C ARG A 10 -9.08 10.37 -6.67
N GLU A 11 -9.55 11.56 -6.29
CA GLU A 11 -10.73 11.72 -5.45
C GLU A 11 -11.97 11.09 -6.09
N HIS A 12 -12.16 11.27 -7.40
CA HIS A 12 -13.25 10.63 -8.13
C HIS A 12 -13.15 9.10 -8.06
N ARG A 13 -12.00 8.52 -8.44
CA ARG A 13 -11.79 7.07 -8.39
C ARG A 13 -11.96 6.51 -6.97
N ILE A 14 -11.38 7.17 -5.97
CA ILE A 14 -11.54 6.79 -4.56
C ILE A 14 -13.03 6.74 -4.19
N GLN A 15 -13.80 7.76 -4.54
CA GLN A 15 -15.22 7.84 -4.19
C GLN A 15 -16.10 6.83 -4.94
N THR A 16 -15.79 6.54 -6.20
CA THR A 16 -16.67 5.73 -7.08
C THR A 16 -16.24 4.27 -7.24
N GLU A 17 -15.01 3.93 -6.86
CA GLU A 17 -14.47 2.57 -7.02
C GLU A 17 -13.98 1.97 -5.69
N ILE A 18 -13.43 2.79 -4.78
CA ILE A 18 -12.73 2.27 -3.59
C ILE A 18 -13.62 2.29 -2.34
N VAL A 19 -14.14 3.45 -1.96
CA VAL A 19 -14.95 3.62 -0.73
C VAL A 19 -16.44 3.80 -1.03
N VAL A 20 -16.93 3.07 -2.04
CA VAL A 20 -18.32 3.13 -2.50
C VAL A 20 -19.26 2.72 -1.38
N ASP A 21 -20.17 3.61 -1.02
CA ASP A 21 -21.17 3.40 0.04
C ASP A 21 -20.59 2.98 1.40
N ALA A 22 -19.29 3.21 1.64
CA ALA A 22 -18.63 2.82 2.88
C ALA A 22 -19.08 3.72 4.04
N GLU A 23 -19.87 3.18 4.95
CA GLU A 23 -20.49 3.94 6.04
C GLU A 23 -19.59 4.04 7.27
N ASP A 24 -18.74 3.03 7.49
CA ASP A 24 -17.82 2.98 8.61
C ASP A 24 -16.36 2.73 8.21
N LYS A 25 -15.49 2.70 9.23
CA LYS A 25 -14.05 2.50 9.06
C LYS A 25 -13.73 1.09 8.50
N GLU A 26 -14.51 0.09 8.85
CA GLU A 26 -14.24 -1.30 8.42
C GLU A 26 -14.60 -1.43 6.95
N ASP A 27 -15.74 -0.88 6.54
CA ASP A 27 -16.12 -0.79 5.12
C ASP A 27 -15.07 -0.06 4.28
N ARG A 28 -14.56 1.09 4.78
CA ARG A 28 -13.51 1.85 4.06
C ARG A 28 -12.21 1.07 3.96
N ALA A 29 -11.80 0.39 5.04
CA ALA A 29 -10.60 -0.42 5.03
C ALA A 29 -10.73 -1.58 4.02
N MET A 30 -11.88 -2.24 4.02
CA MET A 30 -12.16 -3.35 3.09
C MET A 30 -12.27 -2.87 1.64
N GLY A 31 -12.85 -1.71 1.39
CA GLY A 31 -12.88 -1.09 0.07
C GLY A 31 -11.49 -0.83 -0.49
N TRP A 32 -10.59 -0.26 0.33
CA TRP A 32 -9.17 -0.13 -0.01
C TRP A 32 -8.49 -1.47 -0.24
N TYR A 33 -8.74 -2.45 0.64
CA TYR A 33 -8.16 -3.78 0.55
C TYR A 33 -8.50 -4.44 -0.78
N TYR A 34 -9.78 -4.52 -1.14
CA TYR A 34 -10.21 -5.19 -2.37
C TYR A 34 -9.75 -4.47 -3.64
N TYR A 35 -9.79 -3.14 -3.66
CA TYR A 35 -9.26 -2.37 -4.79
C TYR A 35 -7.76 -2.65 -5.01
N LEU A 36 -6.96 -2.64 -3.94
CA LEU A 36 -5.53 -2.91 -4.04
C LEU A 36 -5.24 -4.37 -4.38
N GLU A 37 -5.98 -5.31 -3.82
CA GLU A 37 -5.84 -6.74 -4.13
C GLU A 37 -6.10 -7.04 -5.62
N GLU A 38 -7.06 -6.33 -6.24
CA GLU A 38 -7.39 -6.48 -7.66
C GLU A 38 -6.43 -5.71 -8.58
N ALA A 39 -6.05 -4.49 -8.22
CA ALA A 39 -5.27 -3.59 -9.09
C ALA A 39 -3.74 -3.85 -9.05
N LEU A 40 -3.22 -4.44 -7.97
CA LEU A 40 -1.80 -4.73 -7.86
C LEU A 40 -1.47 -6.07 -8.56
N ASN A 41 -0.65 -6.00 -9.61
CA ASN A 41 -0.21 -7.19 -10.35
C ASN A 41 0.92 -7.92 -9.61
N PHE A 42 0.54 -8.79 -8.67
CA PHE A 42 1.48 -9.63 -7.92
C PHE A 42 1.99 -10.85 -8.72
N PRO A 43 3.20 -11.36 -8.42
CA PRO A 43 4.21 -10.73 -7.59
C PRO A 43 4.96 -9.63 -8.35
N PHE A 44 5.53 -8.65 -7.63
CA PHE A 44 6.36 -7.61 -8.23
C PHE A 44 7.58 -7.23 -7.39
N MET A 45 8.60 -6.68 -8.05
CA MET A 45 9.85 -6.27 -7.40
C MET A 45 9.70 -4.89 -6.76
N ALA A 46 10.26 -4.74 -5.56
CA ALA A 46 10.21 -3.47 -4.86
C ALA A 46 11.43 -3.24 -3.95
N LYS A 47 11.52 -2.01 -3.41
CA LYS A 47 12.36 -1.71 -2.26
C LYS A 47 11.48 -1.48 -1.04
N TRP A 48 11.79 -2.16 0.05
CA TRP A 48 11.20 -1.89 1.36
C TRP A 48 12.03 -0.86 2.11
N THR A 49 11.43 0.31 2.37
CA THR A 49 12.04 1.46 3.02
C THR A 49 11.73 1.47 4.53
N LYS A 50 12.65 0.94 5.34
CA LYS A 50 12.51 0.96 6.80
C LYS A 50 13.20 2.17 7.39
N LYS A 51 12.42 3.05 8.04
CA LYS A 51 13.00 4.14 8.84
C LYS A 51 13.37 3.64 10.24
N ASN A 52 14.67 3.61 10.54
CA ASN A 52 15.14 3.27 11.87
C ASN A 52 14.78 4.39 12.86
N ARG A 53 13.90 4.08 13.81
CA ARG A 53 13.41 5.06 14.79
C ARG A 53 14.50 5.63 15.71
N LYS A 54 15.59 4.89 15.95
CA LYS A 54 16.67 5.31 16.86
C LYS A 54 17.69 6.21 16.17
N SER A 55 18.11 5.86 14.95
CA SER A 55 19.13 6.61 14.20
C SER A 55 18.55 7.63 13.23
N GLY A 56 17.26 7.52 12.88
CA GLY A 56 16.63 8.31 11.82
C GLY A 56 17.05 7.89 10.40
N SER A 57 17.96 6.92 10.26
CA SER A 57 18.42 6.44 8.96
C SER A 57 17.32 5.66 8.25
N VAL A 58 17.22 5.85 6.93
CA VAL A 58 16.37 5.03 6.05
C VAL A 58 17.24 3.90 5.51
N GLU A 59 16.78 2.66 5.69
CA GLU A 59 17.37 1.48 5.09
C GLU A 59 16.44 0.99 3.97
N GLU A 60 16.98 0.81 2.77
CA GLU A 60 16.24 0.23 1.65
C GLU A 60 16.72 -1.20 1.45
N LYS A 61 15.79 -2.16 1.43
CA LYS A 61 16.10 -3.56 1.11
C LYS A 61 15.28 -3.99 -0.11
N PRO A 62 15.91 -4.64 -1.09
CA PRO A 62 15.19 -5.15 -2.24
C PRO A 62 14.39 -6.39 -1.81
N VAL A 63 13.12 -6.42 -2.18
CA VAL A 63 12.14 -7.45 -1.83
C VAL A 63 11.28 -7.79 -3.04
N GLU A 64 10.67 -8.96 -3.01
CA GLU A 64 9.54 -9.31 -3.87
C GLU A 64 8.26 -9.16 -3.05
N VAL A 65 7.27 -8.47 -3.60
CA VAL A 65 5.94 -8.32 -3.00
C VAL A 65 5.07 -9.44 -3.55
N LEU A 66 4.54 -10.27 -2.65
CA LEU A 66 3.87 -11.53 -3.00
C LEU A 66 2.36 -11.38 -3.12
N GLY A 67 1.77 -10.45 -2.37
CA GLY A 67 0.33 -10.26 -2.27
C GLY A 67 -0.03 -9.26 -1.18
N MET A 68 -1.31 -8.95 -1.05
CA MET A 68 -1.84 -8.30 0.14
C MET A 68 -1.64 -9.21 1.36
N ALA A 69 -1.37 -8.62 2.53
CA ALA A 69 -1.40 -9.35 3.79
C ALA A 69 -2.85 -9.71 4.16
N PRO A 70 -3.11 -10.63 5.10
CA PRO A 70 -4.46 -10.97 5.52
C PRO A 70 -5.33 -9.73 5.86
N ASP A 71 -6.62 -9.79 5.51
CA ASP A 71 -7.56 -8.68 5.62
C ASP A 71 -7.70 -8.14 7.05
N ASP A 72 -7.63 -9.01 8.06
CA ASP A 72 -7.69 -8.67 9.48
C ASP A 72 -6.49 -7.80 9.94
N GLU A 73 -5.32 -7.97 9.31
CA GLU A 73 -4.17 -7.08 9.49
C GLU A 73 -4.38 -5.71 8.82
N CYS A 74 -5.19 -5.66 7.76
CA CYS A 74 -5.38 -4.48 6.92
C CYS A 74 -6.47 -3.51 7.40
N LEU A 75 -7.17 -3.81 8.50
CA LEU A 75 -8.25 -2.95 9.05
C LEU A 75 -7.79 -1.56 9.56
N LYS A 76 -6.48 -1.29 9.61
CA LYS A 76 -5.92 -0.03 10.14
C LYS A 76 -4.89 0.64 9.23
N ASP A 77 -4.31 -0.11 8.31
CA ASP A 77 -3.30 0.31 7.35
C ASP A 77 -3.25 -0.75 6.24
N MET A 78 -2.76 -0.44 5.05
CA MET A 78 -2.63 -1.45 3.99
C MET A 78 -1.28 -2.14 4.09
N PHE A 79 -1.31 -3.46 4.25
CA PHE A 79 -0.12 -4.30 4.37
C PHE A 79 -0.03 -5.27 3.18
N VAL A 80 1.21 -5.58 2.82
CA VAL A 80 1.56 -6.58 1.79
C VAL A 80 2.56 -7.57 2.36
N GLU A 81 2.48 -8.81 1.89
CA GLU A 81 3.48 -9.84 2.18
C GLU A 81 4.70 -9.63 1.27
N VAL A 82 5.90 -9.64 1.87
CA VAL A 82 7.16 -9.46 1.16
C VAL A 82 8.16 -10.54 1.52
N ALA A 83 8.93 -10.98 0.52
CA ALA A 83 10.07 -11.88 0.68
C ALA A 83 11.38 -11.19 0.30
N TYR A 84 12.46 -11.47 1.03
CA TYR A 84 13.79 -11.00 0.64
C TYR A 84 14.34 -11.83 -0.53
N ILE A 85 14.81 -11.17 -1.60
CA ILE A 85 15.30 -11.81 -2.84
C ILE A 85 16.44 -12.82 -2.58
N ASN A 86 17.22 -12.62 -1.51
CA ASN A 86 18.32 -13.50 -1.09
C ASN A 86 18.13 -14.01 0.35
N GLY A 87 16.89 -14.00 0.84
CA GLY A 87 16.52 -14.54 2.15
C GLY A 87 16.45 -16.07 2.15
N LYS A 88 16.08 -16.67 3.29
CA LYS A 88 15.61 -18.06 3.27
C LYS A 88 14.19 -18.07 2.69
N ASP A 89 13.86 -19.12 1.93
CA ASP A 89 12.57 -19.27 1.25
C ASP A 89 11.35 -19.20 2.19
N ASP A 90 11.54 -19.42 3.50
CA ASP A 90 10.47 -19.41 4.52
C ASP A 90 10.27 -18.03 5.20
N ASP A 91 11.06 -17.01 4.87
CA ASP A 91 11.03 -15.71 5.55
C ASP A 91 10.11 -14.70 4.83
N VAL A 92 8.79 -14.89 4.94
CA VAL A 92 7.77 -13.92 4.51
C VAL A 92 7.48 -12.94 5.66
N TYR A 93 7.37 -11.65 5.33
CA TYR A 93 7.10 -10.58 6.29
C TYR A 93 5.95 -9.69 5.83
N SER A 94 5.15 -9.18 6.77
CA SER A 94 4.21 -8.09 6.49
C SER A 94 4.94 -6.74 6.47
N ALA A 95 4.76 -5.99 5.39
CA ALA A 95 5.25 -4.63 5.21
C ALA A 95 4.09 -3.68 4.92
N LYS A 96 4.14 -2.45 5.42
CA LYS A 96 3.15 -1.44 5.02
C LYS A 96 3.35 -1.10 3.56
N LEU A 97 2.27 -1.03 2.79
CA LEU A 97 2.33 -0.61 1.39
C LEU A 97 2.95 0.80 1.26
N SER A 98 2.75 1.67 2.26
CA SER A 98 3.37 3.00 2.31
C SER A 98 4.90 3.00 2.44
N GLU A 99 5.51 1.87 2.82
CA GLU A 99 6.96 1.70 2.94
C GLU A 99 7.56 1.00 1.71
N ILE A 100 6.72 0.63 0.73
CA ILE A 100 7.12 -0.08 -0.49
C ILE A 100 7.33 0.93 -1.62
N VAL A 101 8.46 0.80 -2.32
CA VAL A 101 8.75 1.52 -3.55
C VAL A 101 8.84 0.49 -4.67
N ALA A 102 7.79 0.40 -5.48
CA ALA A 102 7.71 -0.52 -6.60
C ALA A 102 8.80 -0.26 -7.66
N ILE A 103 9.25 -1.32 -8.34
CA ILE A 103 10.30 -1.27 -9.36
C ILE A 103 9.73 -1.91 -10.64
N ASP A 104 9.72 -1.14 -11.74
CA ASP A 104 9.37 -1.63 -13.09
C ASP A 104 8.02 -2.36 -13.14
N VAL A 105 7.02 -1.81 -12.43
CA VAL A 105 5.64 -2.32 -12.45
C VAL A 105 4.85 -1.69 -13.58
N ASP A 106 3.72 -2.32 -13.92
CA ASP A 106 2.80 -1.77 -14.90
C ASP A 106 2.07 -0.52 -14.36
N SER A 107 1.40 0.20 -15.25
CA SER A 107 0.74 1.47 -14.92
C SER A 107 -0.43 1.33 -13.95
N GLU A 108 -1.11 0.19 -13.92
CA GLU A 108 -2.24 -0.06 -13.02
C GLU A 108 -1.73 -0.23 -11.58
N THR A 109 -0.69 -1.07 -11.41
CA THR A 109 0.01 -1.22 -10.12
C THR A 109 0.58 0.11 -9.63
N GLU A 110 1.23 0.89 -10.51
CA GLU A 110 1.77 2.21 -10.15
C GLU A 110 0.67 3.19 -9.72
N GLU A 111 -0.47 3.22 -10.42
CA GLU A 111 -1.58 4.10 -10.10
C GLU A 111 -2.22 3.76 -8.74
N ALA A 112 -2.46 2.47 -8.49
CA ALA A 112 -3.06 1.98 -7.25
C ALA A 112 -2.19 2.29 -6.01
N ILE A 113 -0.87 2.07 -6.11
CA ILE A 113 0.07 2.45 -5.04
C ILE A 113 0.05 3.97 -4.83
N ALA A 114 0.03 4.76 -5.91
CA ALA A 114 0.01 6.20 -5.82
C ALA A 114 -1.30 6.73 -5.20
N ASP A 115 -2.45 6.08 -5.43
CA ASP A 115 -3.72 6.42 -4.79
C ASP A 115 -3.70 6.18 -3.29
N TRP A 116 -3.13 5.05 -2.87
CA TRP A 116 -2.97 4.76 -1.45
C TRP A 116 -2.07 5.81 -0.76
N LEU A 117 -0.93 6.12 -1.38
CA LEU A 117 -0.02 7.16 -0.88
C LEU A 117 -0.69 8.54 -0.85
N TYR A 118 -1.50 8.86 -1.86
CA TYR A 118 -2.29 10.09 -1.91
C TYR A 118 -3.28 10.17 -0.74
N TRP A 119 -4.06 9.12 -0.50
CA TRP A 119 -5.03 9.05 0.61
C TRP A 119 -4.35 9.31 1.97
N LEU A 120 -3.21 8.68 2.22
CA LEU A 120 -2.42 8.91 3.43
C LEU A 120 -1.89 10.35 3.52
N ALA A 121 -1.40 10.91 2.40
CA ALA A 121 -0.88 12.27 2.35
C ALA A 121 -1.96 13.34 2.51
N ARG A 122 -3.20 13.05 2.11
CA ARG A 122 -4.38 13.87 2.43
C ARG A 122 -4.75 13.83 3.91
N GLY A 123 -4.21 12.86 4.65
CA GLY A 123 -4.49 12.64 6.07
C GLY A 123 -5.85 12.01 6.30
N TYR A 124 -6.39 11.37 5.26
CA TYR A 124 -7.62 10.59 5.36
C TYR A 124 -7.38 9.34 6.19
N LYS A 125 -8.46 8.82 6.74
CA LYS A 125 -8.50 7.63 7.58
C LYS A 125 -9.69 6.82 7.16
N PHE A 126 -9.63 5.55 7.48
CA PHE A 126 -10.82 4.73 7.59
C PHE A 126 -11.78 5.37 8.61
#